data_AF-A0A930BWK9-F1
#
_entry.id   AF-A0A930BWK9-F1
#
_cell.length_a   1.000
_cell.length_b   1.000
_cell.length_c   1.000
_cell.angle_alpha   90.00
_cell.angle_beta   90.00
_cell.angle_gamma   90.00
#
_symmetry.space_group_name_H-M   'P 1'
#
loop_
_entity.id
_entity.type
_entity.pdbx_description
1 polymer ?
#
loop_
_entity_poly.entity_id
_entity_poly.type
_entity_poly.pdbx_seq_one_letter_code
_entity_poly.pdbx_strand_id
1 'polypeptide(L)'
;MSYEKAIEQGVALLKLCQQLQSEKDGVDRPTPGVVDRSKTVDQFAMNVTKSISYMTSLLKLMPMQMRLADLGRELERQGKIAPDAGDDYAQAALEYALREHGLEKSPRASSLS
;
A
#
# COMPACT_ATOMS: atom_id res chain seq x y z
N MET A 1 13.89 2.06 12.08
CA MET A 1 12.57 1.49 12.44
C MET A 1 12.19 0.52 11.33
N SER A 2 11.72 -0.70 11.64
CA SER A 2 11.30 -1.63 10.58
C SER A 2 9.98 -1.17 9.96
N TYR A 3 9.68 -1.57 8.73
CA TYR A 3 8.44 -1.13 8.06
C TYR A 3 7.20 -1.68 8.79
N GLU A 4 7.31 -2.85 9.43
CA GLU A 4 6.24 -3.43 10.24
C GLU A 4 5.89 -2.51 11.41
N LYS A 5 6.89 -2.04 12.17
CA LYS A 5 6.69 -1.10 13.28
C LYS A 5 6.11 0.23 12.80
N ALA A 6 6.56 0.72 11.65
CA ALA A 6 6.02 1.95 11.05
C ALA A 6 4.53 1.81 10.71
N ILE A 7 4.14 0.67 10.15
CA ILE A 7 2.75 0.36 9.81
C ILE A 7 1.89 0.21 11.07
N GLU A 8 2.36 -0.52 12.08
CA GLU A 8 1.66 -0.67 13.36
C GLU A 8 1.42 0.68 14.04
N GLN A 9 2.43 1.55 14.04
CA GLN A 9 2.31 2.91 14.56
C GLN A 9 1.32 3.75 13.75
N GLY A 10 1.36 3.67 12.42
CA GLY A 10 0.40 4.36 11.55
C GLY A 10 -1.05 3.93 11.83
N VAL A 11 -1.29 2.63 11.98
CA VAL A 11 -2.61 2.09 12.36
C VAL A 11 -3.03 2.59 13.74
N ALA A 12 -2.12 2.62 14.71
CA ALA A 12 -2.42 3.15 16.05
C ALA A 12 -2.78 4.64 16.02
N LEU A 13 -2.06 5.45 15.23
CA LEU A 13 -2.36 6.87 15.05
C LEU A 13 -3.72 7.11 14.39
N LEU A 14 -4.10 6.30 13.40
CA LEU A 14 -5.44 6.38 12.80
C LEU A 14 -6.56 6.02 13.78
N LYS A 15 -6.35 4.99 14.61
CA LYS A 15 -7.32 4.64 15.66
C LYS A 15 -7.48 5.77 16.67
N LEU A 16 -6.37 6.37 17.11
CA LEU A 16 -6.38 7.54 18.00
C LEU A 16 -7.09 8.73 17.35
N CYS A 17 -6.82 9.01 16.08
CA CYS A 17 -7.49 10.08 15.33
C CYS A 17 -9.01 9.87 15.33
N GLN A 18 -9.48 8.64 15.11
CA GLN A 18 -10.91 8.35 15.14
C GLN A 18 -11.53 8.56 16.52
N GLN A 19 -10.86 8.09 17.57
CA GLN A 19 -11.29 8.31 18.94
C GLN A 19 -11.45 9.82 19.24
N LEU A 20 -10.39 10.60 19.01
CA LEU A 20 -10.39 12.04 19.30
C LEU A 20 -11.46 12.79 18.50
N GLN A 21 -11.67 12.42 17.24
CA GLN A 21 -12.68 13.05 16.40
C GLN A 21 -14.11 12.66 16.85
N SER A 22 -14.32 11.43 17.33
CA SER A 22 -15.58 11.02 17.95
C SER A 22 -15.91 11.78 19.22
N GLU A 23 -14.92 11.95 20.10
CA GLU A 23 -15.07 12.75 21.33
C GLU A 23 -15.41 14.20 20.99
N LYS A 24 -14.72 14.78 20.00
CA LYS A 24 -14.95 16.15 19.55
C LYS A 24 -16.33 16.36 18.94
N ASP A 25 -16.79 15.42 18.12
CA ASP A 25 -18.07 15.54 17.41
C ASP A 25 -19.27 15.09 18.27
N GLY A 26 -19.04 14.42 19.40
CA GLY A 26 -20.09 13.76 20.18
C GLY A 26 -20.75 12.60 19.44
N VAL A 27 -20.05 12.00 18.47
CA VAL A 27 -20.57 10.91 17.62
C VAL A 27 -19.96 9.58 18.07
N ASP A 28 -20.81 8.63 18.47
CA ASP A 28 -20.38 7.28 18.83
C ASP A 28 -20.06 6.45 17.57
N ARG A 29 -18.80 6.47 17.16
CA ARG A 29 -18.28 5.69 16.03
C ARG A 29 -17.69 4.36 16.54
N PRO A 30 -17.74 3.28 15.74
CA PRO A 30 -17.13 2.01 16.13
C PRO A 30 -15.61 2.13 16.23
N THR A 31 -14.99 1.31 17.07
CA THR A 31 -13.53 1.16 16.99
C THR A 31 -13.16 0.55 15.63
N PRO A 32 -12.17 1.09 14.90
CA PRO A 32 -11.80 0.51 13.60
C PRO A 32 -11.44 -0.98 13.70
N GLY A 33 -12.07 -1.78 12.83
CA GLY A 33 -11.94 -3.25 12.81
C GLY A 33 -12.92 -4.01 13.70
N VAL A 34 -13.79 -3.31 14.44
CA VAL A 34 -14.87 -3.91 15.22
C VAL A 34 -16.19 -3.66 14.51
N VAL A 35 -16.95 -4.73 14.26
CA VAL A 35 -18.31 -4.63 13.72
C VAL A 35 -19.26 -4.36 14.86
N ASP A 36 -19.79 -3.15 14.91
CA ASP A 36 -20.85 -2.75 15.85
C ASP A 36 -21.95 -2.02 15.08
N ARG A 37 -23.09 -2.69 14.93
CA ARG A 37 -24.24 -2.16 14.17
C ARG A 37 -25.03 -1.10 14.94
N SER A 38 -24.79 -0.95 16.25
CA SER A 38 -25.44 0.08 17.07
C SER A 38 -24.81 1.45 16.90
N LYS A 39 -23.58 1.50 16.35
CA LYS A 39 -22.77 2.73 16.25
C LYS A 39 -22.92 3.43 14.91
N THR A 40 -22.65 4.73 14.90
CA THR A 40 -22.70 5.55 13.69
C THR A 40 -21.49 5.28 12.80
N VAL A 41 -21.75 4.92 11.55
CA VAL A 41 -20.72 4.74 10.50
C VAL A 41 -20.89 5.85 9.46
N ASP A 42 -20.19 6.96 9.68
CA ASP A 42 -20.16 8.08 8.75
C ASP A 42 -18.95 8.00 7.81
N GLN A 43 -18.85 8.96 6.88
CA GLN A 43 -17.78 8.99 5.88
C GLN A 43 -16.39 9.04 6.53
N PHE A 44 -16.24 9.69 7.68
CA PHE A 44 -14.98 9.77 8.39
C PHE A 44 -14.56 8.39 8.93
N ALA A 45 -15.47 7.68 9.63
CA ALA A 45 -15.23 6.31 10.09
C ALA A 45 -14.89 5.35 8.94
N MET A 46 -15.58 5.49 7.80
CA MET A 46 -15.30 4.71 6.60
C MET A 46 -13.90 4.99 6.04
N ASN A 47 -13.50 6.27 5.97
CA ASN A 47 -12.18 6.67 5.49
C ASN A 47 -11.06 6.15 6.39
N VAL A 48 -11.21 6.24 7.72
CA VAL A 48 -10.22 5.69 8.65
C VAL A 48 -10.10 4.18 8.49
N THR A 49 -11.23 3.46 8.42
CA THR A 49 -11.24 2.01 8.24
C THR A 49 -10.56 1.59 6.93
N LYS A 50 -10.82 2.31 5.84
CA LYS A 50 -10.17 2.08 4.55
C LYS A 50 -8.66 2.33 4.62
N SER A 51 -8.23 3.42 5.24
CA SER A 51 -6.81 3.74 5.41
C SER A 51 -6.06 2.71 6.26
N ILE A 52 -6.67 2.21 7.34
CA ILE A 52 -6.12 1.10 8.14
C ILE A 52 -5.97 -0.16 7.28
N SER A 53 -6.95 -0.45 6.42
CA SER A 53 -6.91 -1.61 5.53
C SER A 53 -5.77 -1.51 4.51
N TYR A 54 -5.54 -0.32 3.94
CA TYR A 54 -4.41 -0.08 3.05
C TYR A 54 -3.07 -0.19 3.76
N MET A 55 -2.91 0.41 4.94
CA MET A 55 -1.68 0.26 5.72
C MET A 55 -1.40 -1.19 6.09
N THR A 56 -2.43 -1.95 6.50
CA THR A 56 -2.28 -3.38 6.81
C THR A 56 -1.84 -4.17 5.58
N SER A 57 -2.29 -3.78 4.39
CA SER A 57 -1.89 -4.41 3.13
C SER A 57 -0.39 -4.22 2.83
N LEU A 58 0.22 -3.13 3.31
CA LEU A 58 1.66 -2.89 3.15
C LEU A 58 2.52 -3.95 3.84
N LEU A 59 2.04 -4.59 4.92
CA LEU A 59 2.78 -5.69 5.56
C LEU A 59 3.01 -6.86 4.60
N LYS A 60 2.10 -7.07 3.65
CA LYS A 60 2.22 -8.11 2.62
C LYS A 60 3.02 -7.62 1.41
N LEU A 61 2.84 -6.37 1.03
CA LEU A 61 3.44 -5.81 -0.20
C LEU A 61 4.93 -5.47 -0.02
N MET A 62 5.36 -5.00 1.15
CA MET A 62 6.75 -4.61 1.40
C MET A 62 7.75 -5.76 1.18
N PRO A 63 7.53 -6.98 1.71
CA PRO A 63 8.39 -8.12 1.39
C PRO A 63 8.44 -8.46 -0.10
N MET A 64 7.31 -8.32 -0.81
CA MET A 64 7.25 -8.58 -2.25
C MET A 64 8.07 -7.55 -3.03
N GLN A 65 7.95 -6.27 -2.68
CA GLN A 65 8.75 -5.18 -3.26
C GLN A 65 10.25 -5.44 -3.06
N MET A 66 10.67 -5.82 -1.85
CA MET A 66 12.08 -6.12 -1.56
C MET A 66 12.60 -7.28 -2.42
N ARG A 67 11.81 -8.36 -2.54
CA ARG A 67 12.17 -9.52 -3.38
C ARG A 67 12.22 -9.17 -4.87
N LEU A 68 11.36 -8.29 -5.35
CA LEU A 68 11.42 -7.78 -6.72
C LEU A 68 12.68 -6.95 -6.95
N ALA A 69 13.07 -6.12 -5.98
CA ALA A 69 14.32 -5.37 -6.07
C ALA A 69 15.56 -6.29 -6.11
N ASP A 70 15.56 -7.37 -5.32
CA ASP A 70 16.60 -8.41 -5.38
C ASP A 70 16.63 -9.09 -6.75
N LEU A 71 15.47 -9.45 -7.29
CA LEU A 71 15.36 -10.03 -8.63
C LEU A 71 15.88 -9.06 -9.70
N GLY A 72 15.56 -7.77 -9.60
CA GLY A 72 16.03 -6.75 -10.54
C GLY A 72 17.55 -6.66 -10.59
N ARG A 73 18.21 -6.60 -9.43
CA ARG A 73 19.68 -6.60 -9.35
C ARG A 73 20.28 -7.84 -10.00
N GLU A 74 19.66 -9.01 -9.80
CA GLU A 74 20.13 -10.25 -10.41
C GLU A 74 19.89 -10.29 -11.93
N LEU A 75 18.77 -9.75 -12.42
CA LEU A 75 18.50 -9.62 -13.85
C LEU A 75 19.49 -8.67 -14.54
N GLU A 76 19.87 -7.58 -13.88
CA GLU A 76 20.91 -6.67 -14.36
C GLU A 76 22.27 -7.37 -14.42
N ARG A 77 22.64 -8.10 -13.37
CA ARG A 77 23.88 -8.91 -13.34
C ARG A 77 23.92 -9.94 -14.48
N GLN A 78 22.76 -10.44 -14.89
CA GLN A 78 22.60 -11.35 -16.03
C GLN A 78 22.53 -10.64 -17.40
N GLY A 79 22.53 -9.29 -17.43
CA GLY A 79 22.41 -8.49 -18.65
C GLY A 79 21.00 -8.50 -19.26
N LYS A 80 19.97 -8.88 -18.51
CA LYS A 80 18.58 -8.98 -18.98
C LYS A 80 17.81 -7.67 -18.90
N ILE A 81 18.21 -6.81 -17.97
CA ILE A 81 17.73 -5.44 -17.82
C ILE A 81 18.94 -4.52 -17.63
N ALA A 82 18.76 -3.23 -17.90
CA ALA A 82 19.73 -2.18 -17.61
C ALA A 82 18.95 -0.95 -17.14
N PRO A 83 18.58 -0.87 -15.85
CA PRO A 83 17.85 0.26 -15.29
C PRO A 83 18.71 1.54 -15.36
N ASP A 84 18.08 2.68 -15.61
CA ASP A 84 18.76 3.97 -15.60
C ASP A 84 19.07 4.41 -14.15
N ALA A 85 19.99 5.38 -14.01
CA ALA A 85 20.36 5.92 -12.72
C ALA A 85 19.14 6.59 -12.04
N GLY A 86 18.63 5.96 -10.98
CA GLY A 86 17.45 6.43 -10.24
C GLY A 86 16.21 5.55 -10.44
N ASP A 87 16.27 4.56 -11.33
CA ASP A 87 15.18 3.62 -11.54
C ASP A 87 15.01 2.65 -10.36
N ASP A 88 13.76 2.27 -10.09
CA ASP A 88 13.43 1.26 -9.08
C ASP A 88 13.63 -0.15 -9.65
N TYR A 89 14.64 -0.87 -9.15
CA TYR A 89 14.91 -2.27 -9.51
C TYR A 89 13.69 -3.18 -9.35
N ALA A 90 12.80 -2.92 -8.38
CA ALA A 90 11.59 -3.73 -8.22
C ALA A 90 10.62 -3.52 -9.39
N GLN A 91 10.48 -2.27 -9.86
CA GLN A 91 9.66 -1.94 -11.01
C GLN A 91 10.25 -2.54 -12.29
N ALA A 92 11.55 -2.37 -12.53
CA ALA A 92 12.22 -2.93 -13.71
C ALA A 92 12.12 -4.47 -13.75
N ALA A 93 12.26 -5.14 -12.60
CA ALA A 93 12.07 -6.59 -12.51
C ALA A 93 10.64 -7.03 -12.84
N LEU A 94 9.64 -6.28 -12.34
CA LEU A 94 8.24 -6.56 -12.63
C LEU A 94 7.93 -6.36 -14.12
N GLU A 95 8.38 -5.26 -14.71
CA GLU A 95 8.21 -4.98 -16.15
C GLU A 95 8.86 -6.05 -17.02
N TYR A 96 10.08 -6.47 -16.68
CA TYR A 96 10.74 -7.60 -17.32
C TYR A 96 9.88 -8.87 -17.23
N ALA A 97 9.43 -9.25 -16.03
CA ALA A 97 8.62 -10.45 -15.84
C ALA A 97 7.28 -10.40 -16.61
N LEU A 98 6.62 -9.24 -16.63
CA LEU A 98 5.38 -9.04 -17.39
C LEU A 98 5.63 -9.21 -18.89
N ARG A 99 6.73 -8.66 -19.41
CA ARG A 99 7.12 -8.80 -20.83
C ARG A 99 7.39 -10.25 -21.20
N GLU A 100 8.13 -11.00 -20.38
CA GLU A 100 8.42 -12.42 -20.62
C GLU A 100 7.14 -13.30 -20.67
N HIS A 101 6.05 -12.84 -20.06
CA HIS A 101 4.76 -13.52 -20.05
C HIS A 101 3.70 -12.87 -20.98
N GLY A 102 4.09 -11.89 -21.80
CA GLY A 102 3.16 -11.20 -22.72
C GLY A 102 2.07 -10.39 -22.03
N LEU A 103 2.33 -9.93 -20.80
CA LEU A 103 1.42 -9.14 -19.96
C LEU A 103 1.78 -7.64 -19.94
N GLU A 104 2.66 -7.18 -20.83
CA GLU A 104 2.97 -5.76 -20.95
C GLU A 104 1.73 -4.96 -21.38
N LYS A 105 1.46 -3.85 -20.70
CA LYS A 105 0.40 -2.95 -21.14
C LYS A 105 0.86 -2.23 -22.41
N SER A 106 0.08 -2.36 -23.49
CA SER A 106 0.26 -1.55 -24.70
C SER A 106 0.33 -0.05 -24.33
N PRO A 107 1.22 0.78 -24.93
CA PRO A 107 1.42 2.18 -24.58
C PRO A 107 0.23 3.15 -24.83
N ARG A 108 -1.02 2.70 -24.82
CA ARG A 108 -2.20 3.58 -24.94
C ARG A 108 -3.20 3.36 -23.82
N ALA A 109 -3.05 4.16 -22.75
CA ALA A 109 -4.17 4.72 -21.99
C ALA A 109 -3.68 5.91 -21.12
N SER A 110 -2.95 6.84 -21.72
CA SER A 110 -2.77 8.20 -21.17
C SER A 110 -3.38 9.19 -22.17
N SER A 111 -4.65 8.98 -22.46
CA SER A 111 -5.50 9.97 -23.11
C SER A 111 -6.86 9.86 -22.46
N LEU A 112 -7.29 10.99 -21.87
CA LEU A 112 -8.52 11.21 -21.10
C LEU A 112 -8.38 10.76 -19.64
N SER A 113 -8.46 11.61 -18.62
CA SER A 113 -9.28 12.83 -18.44
C SER A 113 -8.56 13.90 -17.62
#